data_AF-A0A7J8PUN6-F1
#
_entry.id   AF-A0A7J8PUN6-F1
#
_cell.length_a   1.000
_cell.length_b   1.000
_cell.length_c   1.000
_cell.angle_alpha   90.00
_cell.angle_beta   90.00
_cell.angle_gamma   90.00
#
_symmetry.space_group_name_H-M   'P 1'
#
loop_
_entity.id
_entity.type
_entity.pdbx_description
1 polymer ?
#
loop_
_entity_poly.entity_id
_entity_poly.type
_entity_poly.pdbx_seq_one_letter_code
_entity_poly.pdbx_strand_id
1 'polypeptide(L)'
;MKTVDDIRTLNKSVHFRPACNFYNMNELAALWERKIRRTLPRVTVTEEDLLSAAAENIIPQSVVASFTHDIFIKGCQINFPIEGPNETEACSLYPNEPFRTLDDCFNDFVAKMKDENMKQSDENTKQSNEIPPPKPVVEAFAITATCA
;
A
#
# COMPACT_ATOMS: atom_id res chain seq x y z
N MET A 1 22.73 6.38 -0.13
CA MET A 1 22.26 4.99 -0.39
C MET A 1 23.45 4.07 -0.16
N LYS A 2 23.38 3.13 0.80
CA LYS A 2 24.56 2.35 1.25
C LYS A 2 25.16 1.43 0.18
N THR A 3 24.32 0.93 -0.72
CA THR A 3 24.70 -0.01 -1.78
C THR A 3 25.51 0.61 -2.92
N VAL A 4 25.62 1.94 -3.01
CA VAL A 4 26.28 2.59 -4.16
C VAL A 4 27.79 2.30 -4.19
N ASP A 5 28.43 2.33 -3.01
CA ASP A 5 29.88 2.17 -2.88
C ASP A 5 30.26 0.85 -2.17
N ASP A 6 29.30 -0.04 -1.94
CA ASP A 6 29.55 -1.33 -1.31
C ASP A 6 30.00 -2.35 -2.37
N ILE A 7 31.27 -2.78 -2.30
CA ILE A 7 31.81 -3.77 -3.24
C ILE A 7 31.03 -5.09 -3.26
N ARG A 8 30.34 -5.43 -2.17
CA ARG A 8 29.50 -6.62 -2.06
C ARG A 8 28.26 -6.55 -2.96
N THR A 9 27.85 -5.36 -3.40
CA THR A 9 26.68 -5.15 -4.28
C THR A 9 27.05 -4.86 -5.74
N LEU A 10 28.34 -4.81 -6.08
CA LEU A 10 28.78 -4.60 -7.46
C LEU A 10 28.28 -5.72 -8.37
N ASN A 11 27.58 -5.34 -9.45
CA ASN A 11 26.95 -6.26 -10.42
C ASN A 11 26.00 -7.28 -9.77
N LYS A 12 25.32 -6.89 -8.69
CA LYS A 12 24.31 -7.73 -8.01
C LYS A 12 22.93 -7.08 -8.01
N SER A 13 21.92 -7.93 -8.00
CA SER A 13 20.54 -7.55 -7.63
C SER A 13 20.42 -7.54 -6.11
N VAL A 14 20.03 -6.40 -5.54
CA VAL A 14 19.82 -6.25 -4.10
C VAL A 14 18.34 -6.40 -3.77
N HIS A 15 17.99 -7.47 -3.06
CA HIS A 15 16.63 -7.78 -2.62
C HIS A 15 16.35 -7.19 -1.25
N PHE A 16 15.16 -6.62 -1.10
CA PHE A 16 14.64 -6.13 0.16
C PHE A 16 13.61 -7.13 0.69
N ARG A 17 14.05 -8.07 1.52
CA ARG A 17 13.17 -9.08 2.14
C ARG A 17 13.21 -9.01 3.68
N PRO A 18 12.93 -7.84 4.30
CA PRO A 18 12.88 -7.73 5.75
C PRO A 18 11.77 -8.60 6.33
N ALA A 19 12.14 -9.58 7.14
CA ALA A 19 11.20 -10.51 7.78
C ALA A 19 10.13 -9.80 8.62
N CYS A 20 10.46 -8.64 9.21
CA CYS A 20 9.52 -7.84 9.99
C CYS A 20 8.40 -7.17 9.17
N ASN A 21 8.55 -7.11 7.84
CA ASN A 21 7.57 -6.50 6.92
C ASN A 21 7.02 -7.51 5.90
N PHE A 22 7.13 -8.80 6.17
CA PHE A 22 6.58 -9.83 5.31
C PHE A 22 5.14 -10.15 5.70
N TYR A 23 4.19 -9.62 4.92
CA TYR A 23 2.75 -9.72 5.18
C TYR A 23 2.00 -10.14 3.92
N ASN A 24 0.95 -10.95 4.10
CA ASN A 24 -0.11 -11.06 3.11
C ASN A 24 -1.20 -9.98 3.32
N MET A 25 -2.12 -9.84 2.36
CA MET A 25 -3.17 -8.81 2.41
C MET A 25 -4.10 -8.91 3.63
N ASN A 26 -4.39 -10.13 4.11
CA ASN A 26 -5.26 -10.31 5.27
C ASN A 26 -4.59 -9.86 6.56
N GLU A 27 -3.29 -10.13 6.71
CA GLU A 27 -2.49 -9.70 7.86
C GLU A 27 -2.26 -8.18 7.82
N LEU A 28 -2.03 -7.61 6.64
CA LEU A 28 -1.90 -6.16 6.47
C LEU A 28 -3.20 -5.42 6.82
N ALA A 29 -4.34 -5.96 6.39
CA ALA A 29 -5.65 -5.45 6.76
C ALA A 29 -5.89 -5.55 8.28
N ALA A 30 -5.56 -6.70 8.89
CA ALA A 30 -5.70 -6.89 10.34
C ALA A 30 -4.79 -5.93 11.13
N LEU A 31 -3.57 -5.70 10.66
CA LEU A 31 -2.65 -4.71 11.22
C LEU A 31 -3.28 -3.32 11.20
N TRP A 32 -3.88 -2.93 10.07
CA TRP A 32 -4.58 -1.65 9.94
C TRP A 32 -5.79 -1.53 10.85
N GLU A 33 -6.66 -2.56 10.91
CA GLU A 33 -7.84 -2.60 11.78
C GLU A 33 -7.48 -2.41 13.26
N ARG A 34 -6.36 -3.01 13.71
CA ARG A 34 -5.84 -2.78 15.08
C ARG A 34 -5.43 -1.33 15.30
N LYS A 35 -4.85 -0.66 14.30
CA LYS A 35 -4.44 0.75 14.39
C LYS A 35 -5.62 1.68 14.51
N ILE A 36 -6.67 1.45 13.72
CA ILE A 36 -7.89 2.29 13.71
C ILE A 36 -8.94 1.85 14.74
N ARG A 37 -8.70 0.75 15.46
CA ARG A 37 -9.58 0.20 16.52
C ARG A 37 -11.00 -0.11 16.03
N ARG A 38 -11.14 -0.52 14.76
CA ARG A 38 -12.39 -0.99 14.18
C ARG A 38 -12.12 -2.03 13.09
N THR A 39 -13.05 -2.95 12.90
CA THR A 39 -13.05 -3.90 11.79
C THR A 39 -13.64 -3.26 10.54
N LEU A 40 -13.15 -3.63 9.37
CA LEU A 40 -13.64 -3.18 8.08
C LEU A 40 -14.27 -4.37 7.34
N PRO A 41 -15.37 -4.17 6.60
CA PRO A 41 -15.85 -5.19 5.66
C PRO A 41 -14.75 -5.54 4.67
N ARG A 42 -14.60 -6.83 4.37
CA ARG A 42 -13.64 -7.33 3.39
C ARG A 42 -14.41 -7.84 2.17
N VAL A 43 -13.94 -7.45 0.99
CA VAL A 43 -14.44 -7.95 -0.28
C VAL A 43 -13.30 -8.62 -1.02
N THR A 44 -13.61 -9.65 -1.79
CA THR A 44 -12.63 -10.35 -2.61
C THR A 44 -12.55 -9.66 -3.97
N VAL A 45 -11.35 -9.27 -4.37
CA VAL A 45 -11.02 -8.94 -5.76
C VAL A 45 -10.38 -10.19 -6.35
N THR A 46 -10.95 -10.71 -7.43
CA THR A 46 -10.51 -11.94 -8.06
C THR A 46 -9.32 -11.70 -8.99
N GLU A 47 -8.67 -12.79 -9.41
CA GLU A 47 -7.64 -12.72 -10.47
C GLU A 47 -8.22 -12.13 -11.76
N GLU A 48 -9.44 -12.52 -12.14
CA GLU A 48 -10.10 -12.05 -13.37
C GLU A 48 -10.40 -10.54 -13.33
N ASP A 49 -10.82 -10.02 -12.17
CA ASP A 49 -11.07 -8.58 -12.01
C ASP A 49 -9.80 -7.75 -12.31
N LEU A 50 -8.64 -8.23 -11.84
CA LEU A 50 -7.35 -7.58 -12.08
C LEU A 50 -6.89 -7.73 -13.54
N LEU A 51 -7.09 -8.91 -14.14
CA LEU A 51 -6.75 -9.16 -15.54
C LEU A 51 -7.61 -8.31 -16.49
N SER A 52 -8.91 -8.19 -16.22
CA SER A 52 -9.81 -7.30 -16.95
C SER A 52 -9.36 -5.84 -16.84
N ALA A 53 -9.08 -5.35 -15.63
CA ALA A 53 -8.59 -3.98 -15.44
C ALA A 53 -7.23 -3.71 -16.13
N ALA A 54 -6.35 -4.71 -16.20
CA ALA A 54 -5.09 -4.64 -16.94
C ALA A 54 -5.31 -4.60 -18.47
N ALA A 55 -6.28 -5.36 -18.98
CA ALA A 55 -6.59 -5.42 -20.41
C ALA A 55 -7.17 -4.13 -20.99
N GLU A 56 -7.71 -3.24 -20.15
CA GLU A 56 -8.24 -1.92 -20.57
C GLU A 56 -7.16 -0.97 -21.13
N ASN A 57 -5.87 -1.24 -20.88
CA ASN A 57 -4.73 -0.44 -21.37
C ASN A 57 -4.82 1.07 -21.03
N ILE A 58 -5.46 1.43 -19.92
CA ILE A 58 -5.53 2.80 -19.43
C ILE A 58 -4.27 3.10 -18.63
N ILE A 59 -3.45 4.06 -19.07
CA ILE A 59 -2.19 4.38 -18.41
C ILE A 59 -2.37 5.53 -17.42
N PRO A 60 -1.90 5.40 -16.15
CA PRO A 60 -1.11 4.29 -15.59
C PRO A 60 -1.92 3.17 -14.90
N GLN A 61 -3.24 3.24 -14.85
CA GLN A 61 -4.12 2.37 -14.06
C GLN A 61 -3.94 0.88 -14.37
N SER A 62 -3.96 0.50 -15.65
CA SER A 62 -3.79 -0.89 -16.10
C SER A 62 -2.41 -1.44 -15.77
N VAL A 63 -1.37 -0.59 -15.73
CA VAL A 63 -0.03 -0.99 -15.29
C VAL A 63 -0.04 -1.34 -13.79
N VAL A 64 -0.75 -0.53 -12.98
CA VAL A 64 -0.91 -0.81 -11.55
C VAL A 64 -1.71 -2.10 -11.33
N ALA A 65 -2.76 -2.35 -12.12
CA ALA A 65 -3.52 -3.60 -12.05
C ALA A 65 -2.64 -4.82 -12.36
N SER A 66 -1.82 -4.76 -13.42
CA SER A 66 -0.86 -5.82 -13.77
C SER A 66 0.13 -6.11 -12.65
N PHE A 67 0.71 -5.08 -12.01
CA PHE A 67 1.61 -5.29 -10.88
C PHE A 67 0.90 -5.83 -9.64
N THR A 68 -0.34 -5.38 -9.39
CA THR A 68 -1.15 -5.88 -8.26
C THR A 68 -1.42 -7.38 -8.42
N HIS A 69 -1.75 -7.83 -9.63
CA HIS A 69 -1.90 -9.24 -9.97
C HIS A 69 -0.60 -10.02 -9.75
N ASP A 70 0.52 -9.55 -10.30
CA ASP A 70 1.79 -10.26 -10.22
C ASP A 70 2.28 -10.41 -8.76
N ILE A 71 2.07 -9.37 -7.94
CA ILE A 71 2.46 -9.39 -6.52
C ILE A 71 1.53 -10.29 -5.70
N PHE A 72 0.21 -10.07 -5.74
CA PHE A 72 -0.72 -10.67 -4.78
C PHE A 72 -1.38 -11.96 -5.25
N ILE A 73 -1.39 -12.24 -6.55
CA ILE A 73 -1.91 -13.50 -7.12
C ILE A 73 -0.77 -14.44 -7.48
N LYS A 74 0.26 -13.96 -8.18
CA LYS A 74 1.40 -14.80 -8.62
C LYS A 74 2.56 -14.85 -7.62
N GLY A 75 2.59 -13.96 -6.63
CA GLY A 75 3.61 -13.97 -5.58
C GLY A 75 5.01 -13.58 -6.07
N CYS A 76 5.11 -12.71 -7.09
CA CYS A 76 6.38 -12.44 -7.78
C CYS A 76 7.51 -11.92 -6.89
N GLN A 77 7.19 -11.32 -5.73
CA GLN A 77 8.20 -10.82 -4.80
C GLN A 77 8.91 -11.93 -4.00
N ILE A 78 8.32 -13.12 -3.91
CA ILE A 78 8.77 -14.20 -3.01
C ILE A 78 8.90 -15.57 -3.67
N ASN A 79 8.37 -15.76 -4.86
CA ASN A 79 8.30 -17.07 -5.52
C ASN A 79 9.63 -17.53 -6.15
N PHE A 80 10.76 -16.93 -5.76
CA PHE A 80 12.09 -17.24 -6.28
C PHE A 80 13.18 -17.21 -5.19
N PRO A 81 14.19 -18.09 -5.30
CA PRO A 81 15.34 -18.15 -4.38
C PRO A 81 16.29 -16.96 -4.59
N ILE A 82 17.00 -16.57 -3.53
CA ILE A 82 17.96 -15.44 -3.53
C ILE A 82 19.36 -15.84 -3.07
N GLU A 83 19.65 -17.14 -3.06
CA GLU A 83 20.96 -17.72 -2.69
C GLU A 83 21.94 -17.76 -3.88
N GLY A 84 21.59 -17.15 -5.02
CA GLY A 84 22.42 -17.12 -6.23
C GLY A 84 23.64 -16.19 -6.10
N PRO A 85 24.71 -16.40 -6.90
CA PRO A 85 25.96 -15.63 -6.80
C PRO A 85 25.80 -14.14 -7.13
N ASN A 86 24.77 -13.77 -7.90
CA ASN A 86 24.47 -12.39 -8.30
C ASN A 86 23.33 -11.77 -7.48
N GLU A 87 22.81 -12.50 -6.50
CA GLU A 87 21.75 -12.05 -5.63
C GLU A 87 22.34 -11.66 -4.28
N THR A 88 21.77 -10.65 -3.64
CA THR A 88 22.12 -10.31 -2.26
C THR A 88 20.91 -9.71 -1.56
N GLU A 89 20.85 -9.86 -0.23
CA GLU A 89 19.71 -9.42 0.56
C GLU A 89 20.14 -8.33 1.54
N ALA A 90 19.35 -7.26 1.60
CA ALA A 90 19.70 -6.03 2.30
C ALA A 90 19.92 -6.24 3.81
N CYS A 91 19.07 -7.02 4.49
CA CYS A 91 19.19 -7.26 5.93
C CYS A 91 20.46 -8.07 6.26
N SER A 92 20.86 -8.97 5.37
CA SER A 92 22.08 -9.77 5.49
C SER A 92 23.34 -8.91 5.26
N LEU A 93 23.29 -7.96 4.31
CA LEU A 93 24.39 -7.02 4.06
C LEU A 93 24.61 -6.02 5.19
N TYR A 94 23.52 -5.59 5.84
CA TYR A 94 23.50 -4.50 6.83
C TYR A 94 22.73 -4.92 8.10
N PRO A 95 23.24 -5.91 8.87
CA PRO A 95 22.51 -6.49 10.01
C PRO A 95 22.23 -5.50 11.16
N ASN A 96 22.98 -4.41 11.22
CA ASN A 96 22.85 -3.37 12.27
C ASN A 96 21.91 -2.22 11.85
N GLU A 97 21.22 -2.34 10.72
CA GLU A 97 20.32 -1.32 10.18
C GLU A 97 18.91 -1.90 10.05
N PRO A 98 18.12 -1.89 11.15
CA PRO A 98 16.79 -2.46 11.12
C PRO A 98 15.86 -1.64 10.23
N PHE A 99 15.01 -2.34 9.48
CA PHE A 99 13.93 -1.69 8.75
C PHE A 99 12.85 -1.21 9.70
N ARG A 100 12.32 -0.01 9.42
CA ARG A 100 11.09 0.46 10.05
C ARG A 100 9.96 -0.54 9.78
N THR A 101 9.18 -0.87 10.79
CA THR A 101 8.07 -1.82 10.65
C THR A 101 6.86 -1.17 9.98
N LEU A 102 6.02 -1.97 9.29
CA LEU A 102 4.73 -1.49 8.79
C LEU A 102 3.80 -1.04 9.93
N ASP A 103 3.93 -1.62 11.13
CA ASP A 103 3.22 -1.18 12.33
C ASP A 103 3.58 0.28 12.67
N ASP A 104 4.88 0.62 12.66
CA ASP A 104 5.34 1.98 12.89
C ASP A 104 4.90 2.92 11.76
N CYS A 105 4.99 2.49 10.50
CA CYS A 105 4.53 3.28 9.35
C CYS A 105 3.05 3.64 9.49
N PHE A 106 2.20 2.70 9.88
CA PHE A 106 0.77 2.95 10.05
C PHE A 106 0.43 3.92 11.19
N ASN A 107 1.30 4.08 12.20
CA ASN A 107 1.10 5.12 13.22
C ASN A 107 1.10 6.53 12.60
N ASP A 108 1.97 6.81 11.62
CA ASP A 108 2.03 8.11 10.95
C ASP A 108 0.74 8.41 10.18
N PHE A 109 0.17 7.38 9.53
CA PHE A 109 -1.09 7.52 8.80
C PHE A 109 -2.26 7.84 9.75
N VAL A 110 -2.32 7.18 10.91
CA VAL A 110 -3.33 7.48 11.93
C VAL A 110 -3.18 8.91 12.46
N ALA A 111 -1.95 9.37 12.69
CA ALA A 111 -1.69 10.75 13.13
C ALA A 111 -2.18 11.76 12.07
N LYS A 112 -1.82 11.57 10.80
CA LYS A 112 -2.27 12.43 9.70
C LYS A 112 -3.80 12.49 9.56
N MET A 113 -4.49 11.36 9.68
CA MET A 113 -5.96 11.34 9.64
C MET A 113 -6.60 12.14 10.78
N LYS A 114 -5.99 12.19 11.96
CA LYS A 114 -6.48 13.04 13.06
C LYS A 114 -6.29 14.52 12.75
N ASP A 115 -5.14 14.88 12.19
CA ASP A 115 -4.84 16.27 11.81
C ASP A 115 -5.78 16.77 10.71
N GLU A 116 -6.09 15.94 9.71
CA GLU A 116 -7.04 16.25 8.64
C GLU A 116 -8.47 16.43 9.18
N ASN A 117 -8.92 15.53 10.06
CA ASN A 117 -10.23 15.65 10.69
C ASN A 117 -10.34 16.91 11.56
N MET A 118 -9.27 17.28 12.28
CA MET A 118 -9.25 18.50 13.08
C MET A 118 -9.33 19.75 12.21
N LYS A 119 -8.54 19.83 11.13
CA LYS A 119 -8.60 20.94 10.17
C LYS A 119 -9.98 21.08 9.53
N GLN A 120 -10.61 19.96 9.16
CA GLN A 120 -11.95 19.97 8.57
C GLN A 120 -13.01 20.41 9.59
N SER A 121 -12.84 20.06 10.87
CA SER A 121 -13.71 20.56 11.94
C SER A 121 -13.54 22.08 12.16
N ASP A 122 -12.31 22.59 12.16
CA ASP A 122 -12.02 24.01 12.30
C ASP A 122 -12.55 24.83 11.10
N GLU A 123 -12.44 24.31 9.88
CA GLU A 123 -13.01 24.93 8.67
C GLU A 123 -14.54 24.93 8.69
N ASN A 124 -15.17 23.82 9.11
CA ASN A 124 -16.62 23.76 9.25
C ASN A 124 -17.14 24.70 10.35
N THR A 125 -16.43 24.85 11.47
CA THR A 125 -16.77 25.83 12.51
C THR A 125 -16.64 27.27 12.01
N LYS A 126 -15.61 27.58 11.22
CA LYS A 126 -15.46 28.90 10.57
C LYS A 126 -16.57 29.17 9.55
N GLN A 127 -16.90 28.18 8.70
CA GLN A 127 -18.00 28.30 7.73
C GLN A 127 -19.39 28.40 8.39
N SER A 128 -19.61 27.75 9.54
CA SER A 128 -20.90 27.84 10.25
C SER A 128 -21.18 29.23 10.84
N ASN A 129 -20.16 30.08 10.96
CA ASN A 129 -20.29 31.47 11.39
C ASN A 129 -20.55 32.45 10.22
N GLU A 130 -20.60 31.97 8.98
CA GLU A 130 -20.95 32.74 7.78
C GLU A 130 -22.21 32.14 7.12
N ILE A 131 -23.13 32.99 6.65
CA ILE A 131 -24.39 32.54 6.02
C ILE A 131 -24.06 31.81 4.70
N PRO A 132 -24.37 30.51 4.55
CA PRO A 132 -23.85 29.75 3.42
C PRO A 132 -24.70 29.89 2.15
N PRO A 133 -24.10 30.05 0.95
CA PRO A 133 -24.79 29.80 -0.31
C PRO A 133 -25.00 28.28 -0.50
N PRO A 134 -25.97 27.85 -1.34
CA PRO A 134 -26.32 26.45 -1.47
C PRO A 134 -25.14 25.64 -2.05
N LYS A 135 -24.66 24.65 -1.29
CA LYS A 135 -23.59 23.73 -1.71
C LYS A 135 -24.13 22.70 -2.73
N PRO A 136 -23.38 22.36 -3.79
CA PRO A 136 -23.74 21.24 -4.65
C PRO A 136 -23.40 19.93 -3.94
N VAL A 137 -24.36 19.01 -3.92
CA VAL A 137 -24.19 17.66 -3.39
C VAL A 137 -23.29 16.89 -4.36
N VAL A 138 -22.07 16.56 -3.94
CA VAL A 138 -21.27 15.54 -4.65
C VAL A 138 -21.70 14.20 -4.11
N GLU A 139 -22.56 13.52 -4.88
CA GLU A 139 -22.99 12.16 -4.60
C GLU A 139 -21.85 11.18 -4.91
N ALA A 140 -21.53 10.30 -3.95
CA ALA A 140 -20.58 9.22 -4.16
C ALA A 140 -21.18 8.22 -5.16
N PHE A 141 -20.56 8.08 -6.33
CA PHE A 141 -20.95 7.07 -7.31
C PHE A 141 -20.59 5.68 -6.77
N ALA A 142 -21.61 4.91 -6.38
CA ALA A 142 -21.47 3.48 -6.13
C ALA A 142 -21.34 2.76 -7.49
N ILE A 143 -20.19 2.16 -7.74
CA ILE A 143 -19.99 1.28 -8.90
C ILE A 143 -20.61 -0.07 -8.53
N THR A 144 -21.84 -0.32 -8.97
CA THR A 144 -22.46 -1.65 -8.89
C THR A 144 -22.03 -2.46 -10.10
N ALA A 145 -21.32 -3.57 -9.87
CA ALA A 145 -21.07 -4.56 -10.91
C ALA A 145 -22.39 -5.21 -11.33
N THR A 146 -22.82 -4.98 -12.57
CA THR A 146 -23.92 -5.73 -13.18
C THR A 146 -23.34 -6.98 -13.85
N CYS A 147 -23.65 -8.14 -13.29
CA CYS A 147 -23.43 -9.42 -13.96
C CYS A 147 -24.35 -9.51 -15.19
N ALA A 148 -23.81 -9.99 -16.31
CA ALA A 148 -24.54 -10.57 -17.42
C ALA A 148 -23.90 -11.92 -17.77
#